data_AF-A0A842RML5-F1
#
_entry.id   AF-A0A842RML5-F1
#
_cell.length_a   1.000
_cell.length_b   1.000
_cell.length_c   1.000
_cell.angle_alpha   90.00
_cell.angle_beta   90.00
_cell.angle_gamma   90.00
#
_symmetry.space_group_name_H-M   'P 1'
#
loop_
_entity.id
_entity.type
_entity.pdbx_description
1 polymer ?
#
loop_
_entity_poly.entity_id
_entity_poly.type
_entity_poly.pdbx_seq_one_letter_code
_entity_poly.pdbx_strand_id
1 'polypeptide(L)'
;MNNQENHVECDSKNKPLPKNGDDEMTDPIEDAYEKYKLIGDTGTAVLEYLLLAQKGEEIKSSAVRDELNLTASNLSHAARRLEEGKLISRDKGYAPEIGTILAMLLRRLIRLEGRIDELEAKMG
;
A
#
# COMPACT_ATOMS: atom_id res chain seq x y z
N MET A 1 26.28 62.55 -13.81
CA MET A 1 26.43 61.08 -13.81
C MET A 1 25.33 60.55 -12.92
N ASN A 2 24.18 60.27 -13.53
CA ASN A 2 22.96 59.86 -12.83
C ASN A 2 22.86 58.34 -12.95
N ASN A 3 23.15 57.62 -11.87
CA ASN A 3 22.88 56.19 -11.79
C ASN A 3 21.46 56.01 -11.26
N GLN A 4 20.62 55.49 -12.16
CA GLN A 4 19.21 55.21 -11.98
C GLN A 4 18.99 54.15 -10.89
N GLU A 5 17.99 54.40 -10.05
CA GLU A 5 17.38 53.46 -9.13
C GLU A 5 16.75 52.32 -9.94
N ASN A 6 17.25 51.10 -9.77
CA ASN A 6 16.55 49.91 -10.28
C ASN A 6 15.37 49.61 -9.36
N HIS A 7 14.21 50.14 -9.74
CA HIS A 7 12.90 49.75 -9.25
C HIS A 7 12.65 48.31 -9.71
N VAL A 8 12.68 47.35 -8.79
CA VAL A 8 12.17 46.01 -9.05
C VAL A 8 10.65 46.10 -8.94
N GLU A 9 9.97 46.21 -10.08
CA GLU A 9 8.53 45.99 -10.16
C GLU A 9 8.22 44.58 -9.65
N CYS A 10 7.64 44.50 -8.45
CA CYS A 10 6.94 43.31 -8.00
C CYS A 10 5.69 43.14 -8.87
N ASP A 11 5.88 42.45 -9.98
CA ASP A 11 4.82 42.10 -10.91
C ASP A 11 3.79 41.22 -10.18
N SER A 12 2.71 41.85 -9.74
CA SER A 12 1.60 41.29 -8.99
C SER A 12 0.77 40.38 -9.89
N LYS A 13 1.29 39.20 -10.20
CA LYS A 13 0.46 38.09 -10.65
C LYS A 13 -0.10 37.40 -9.42
N ASN A 14 -1.22 37.92 -8.93
CA ASN A 14 -2.18 37.16 -8.13
C ASN A 14 -2.59 35.92 -8.94
N LYS A 15 -1.78 34.85 -8.89
CA LYS A 15 -2.35 33.52 -9.02
C LYS A 15 -3.12 33.27 -7.74
N PRO A 16 -4.43 32.95 -7.81
CA PRO A 16 -5.12 32.46 -6.64
C PRO A 16 -4.30 31.28 -6.10
N LEU A 17 -4.02 31.29 -4.80
CA LEU A 17 -3.63 30.07 -4.11
C LEU A 17 -4.65 28.99 -4.52
N PRO A 18 -4.21 27.77 -4.86
CA PRO A 18 -5.15 26.68 -5.11
C PRO A 18 -6.10 26.64 -3.91
N LYS A 19 -7.38 26.90 -4.18
CA LYS A 19 -8.45 26.74 -3.21
C LYS A 19 -8.32 25.34 -2.67
N ASN A 20 -8.23 25.22 -1.34
CA ASN A 20 -8.29 24.00 -0.55
C ASN A 20 -8.77 22.84 -1.42
N GLY A 21 -7.80 22.12 -1.99
CA GLY A 21 -8.08 20.75 -2.36
C GLY A 21 -8.35 20.09 -1.04
N ASP A 22 -9.57 19.61 -0.87
CA ASP A 22 -9.79 18.50 0.03
C ASP A 22 -8.82 17.42 -0.46
N ASP A 23 -7.59 17.43 0.05
CA ASP A 23 -6.73 16.26 0.04
C ASP A 23 -7.55 15.27 0.88
N GLU A 24 -8.41 14.50 0.20
CA GLU A 24 -9.06 13.34 0.77
C GLU A 24 -7.93 12.58 1.45
N MET A 25 -7.89 12.66 2.78
CA MET A 25 -6.94 11.92 3.58
C MET A 25 -7.35 10.46 3.40
N THR A 26 -6.84 9.83 2.35
CA THR A 26 -7.10 8.43 2.05
C THR A 26 -6.56 7.65 3.22
N ASP A 27 -7.44 6.86 3.83
CA ASP A 27 -7.04 5.99 4.94
C ASP A 27 -5.88 5.12 4.45
N PRO A 28 -4.70 5.16 5.10
CA PRO A 28 -3.53 4.40 4.66
C PRO A 28 -3.77 2.87 4.59
N ILE A 29 -4.85 2.38 5.20
CA ILE A 29 -5.34 0.99 5.12
C ILE A 29 -6.20 0.80 3.85
N GLU A 30 -7.00 1.79 3.45
CA GLU A 30 -7.81 1.77 2.22
C GLU A 30 -6.91 1.74 0.98
N ASP A 31 -5.84 2.54 0.98
CA ASP A 31 -4.84 2.54 -0.09
C ASP A 31 -4.07 1.21 -0.18
N ALA A 32 -3.74 0.62 0.98
CA ALA A 32 -3.12 -0.70 1.05
C ALA A 32 -4.06 -1.80 0.52
N TYR A 33 -5.36 -1.65 0.79
CA TYR A 33 -6.40 -2.58 0.35
C TYR A 33 -6.61 -2.56 -1.17
N GLU A 34 -6.72 -1.41 -1.81
CA GLU A 34 -6.89 -1.35 -3.27
C GLU A 34 -5.67 -1.93 -4.01
N LYS A 35 -4.48 -1.77 -3.44
CA LYS A 35 -3.25 -2.38 -3.97
C LYS A 35 -3.23 -3.91 -3.77
N TYR A 36 -3.73 -4.39 -2.64
CA TYR A 36 -3.86 -5.83 -2.37
C TYR A 36 -4.71 -6.55 -3.43
N LYS A 37 -5.80 -5.93 -3.88
CA LYS A 37 -6.70 -6.50 -4.90
C LYS A 37 -6.00 -6.84 -6.23
N LEU A 38 -4.83 -6.25 -6.49
CA LEU A 38 -4.04 -6.44 -7.72
C LEU A 38 -2.89 -7.45 -7.56
N ILE A 39 -2.80 -8.11 -6.41
CA ILE A 39 -1.82 -9.14 -6.12
C ILE A 39 -2.31 -10.43 -6.77
N GLY A 40 -1.86 -10.71 -7.99
CA GLY A 40 -2.20 -11.94 -8.71
C GLY A 40 -1.63 -13.20 -8.02
N ASP A 41 -1.92 -14.38 -8.58
CA ASP A 41 -1.65 -15.69 -7.98
C ASP A 41 -0.23 -15.87 -7.41
N THR A 42 0.79 -15.37 -8.11
CA THR A 42 2.19 -15.42 -7.63
C THR A 42 2.41 -14.63 -6.35
N GLY A 43 1.77 -13.47 -6.20
CA GLY A 43 1.89 -12.67 -4.98
C GLY A 43 1.19 -13.32 -3.79
N THR A 44 0.06 -13.98 -4.02
CA THR A 44 -0.62 -14.79 -3.00
C THR A 44 0.26 -15.93 -2.53
N ALA A 45 0.87 -16.69 -3.45
CA ALA A 45 1.78 -17.79 -3.10
C ALA A 45 3.02 -17.31 -2.33
N VAL A 46 3.59 -16.15 -2.71
CA VAL A 46 4.70 -15.53 -1.98
C VAL A 46 4.27 -15.15 -0.56
N LEU A 47 3.13 -14.48 -0.40
CA LEU A 47 2.63 -14.09 0.92
C LEU A 47 2.35 -15.30 1.81
N GLU A 48 1.69 -16.33 1.27
CA GLU A 48 1.39 -17.57 1.97
C GLU A 48 2.67 -18.25 2.48
N TYR A 49 3.68 -18.39 1.60
CA TYR A 49 4.97 -18.92 2.01
C TYR A 49 5.59 -18.10 3.14
N LEU A 50 5.62 -16.77 3.01
CA LEU A 50 6.21 -15.88 4.03
C LEU A 50 5.49 -15.99 5.37
N LEU A 51 4.16 -16.14 5.38
CA LEU A 51 3.37 -16.33 6.59
C LEU A 51 3.66 -17.68 7.26
N LEU A 52 3.76 -18.75 6.48
CA LEU A 52 4.01 -20.12 7.00
C LEU A 52 5.46 -20.32 7.46
N ALA A 53 6.42 -19.69 6.78
CA ALA A 53 7.84 -19.81 7.09
C ALA A 53 8.29 -18.85 8.21
N GLN A 54 7.43 -17.93 8.66
CA GLN A 54 7.78 -16.91 9.65
C GLN A 54 8.13 -17.53 11.01
N LYS A 55 9.38 -17.31 11.45
CA LYS A 55 9.92 -17.79 12.75
C LYS A 55 10.51 -16.66 13.60
N GLY A 56 10.17 -15.40 13.27
CA GLY A 56 10.68 -14.20 13.95
C GLY A 56 11.93 -13.60 13.31
N GLU A 57 12.43 -14.20 12.23
CA GLU A 57 13.54 -13.69 11.42
C GLU A 57 13.08 -13.44 9.98
N GLU A 58 13.76 -12.53 9.30
CA GLU A 58 13.47 -12.20 7.90
C GLU A 58 13.85 -13.36 6.97
N ILE A 59 13.03 -13.59 5.94
CA ILE A 59 13.20 -14.69 5.00
C ILE A 59 14.01 -14.22 3.79
N LYS A 60 15.10 -14.92 3.47
CA LYS A 60 15.97 -14.57 2.34
C LYS A 60 15.27 -14.78 1.00
N SER A 61 15.57 -13.93 0.03
CA SER A 61 15.01 -14.01 -1.32
C SER A 61 15.34 -15.31 -2.06
N SER A 62 16.50 -15.91 -1.79
CA SER A 62 16.86 -17.22 -2.34
C SER A 62 15.90 -18.31 -1.85
N ALA A 63 15.58 -18.32 -0.55
CA ALA A 63 14.68 -19.32 0.02
C ALA A 63 13.27 -19.25 -0.59
N VAL A 64 12.72 -18.04 -0.76
CA VAL A 64 11.41 -17.83 -1.40
C VAL A 64 11.42 -18.31 -2.86
N ARG A 65 12.49 -17.98 -3.60
CA ARG A 65 12.61 -18.39 -5.01
C ARG A 65 12.71 -19.89 -5.17
N ASP A 66 13.53 -20.52 -4.34
CA ASP A 66 13.83 -21.95 -4.45
C ASP A 66 12.60 -22.76 -4.06
N GLU A 67 11.86 -22.36 -3.01
CA GLU A 67 10.61 -23.02 -2.61
C GLU A 67 9.52 -22.89 -3.67
N LEU A 68 9.30 -21.67 -4.19
CA LEU A 68 8.19 -21.38 -5.10
C LEU A 68 8.55 -21.55 -6.58
N ASN A 69 9.77 -22.01 -6.88
CA ASN A 69 10.33 -22.13 -8.22
C ASN A 69 10.14 -20.83 -9.05
N LEU A 70 10.47 -19.69 -8.44
CA LEU A 70 10.30 -18.37 -9.04
C LEU A 70 11.61 -17.82 -9.60
N THR A 71 11.51 -17.15 -10.75
CA THR A 71 12.60 -16.30 -11.23
C THR A 71 12.78 -15.08 -10.30
N ALA A 72 13.98 -14.50 -10.28
CA ALA A 72 14.24 -13.28 -9.52
C ALA A 72 13.33 -12.11 -9.94
N SER A 73 13.00 -12.03 -11.24
CA SER A 73 12.08 -11.02 -11.78
C SER A 73 10.66 -11.20 -11.24
N ASN A 74 10.13 -12.42 -11.31
CA ASN A 74 8.77 -12.73 -10.84
C ASN A 74 8.63 -12.46 -9.33
N LEU A 75 9.62 -12.89 -8.53
CA LEU A 75 9.63 -12.59 -7.10
C LEU A 75 9.70 -11.08 -6.85
N SER A 76 10.58 -10.35 -7.56
CA SER A 76 10.70 -8.89 -7.38
C SER A 76 9.39 -8.16 -7.68
N HIS A 77 8.69 -8.54 -8.76
CA HIS A 77 7.38 -7.98 -9.10
C HIS A 77 6.32 -8.31 -8.06
N ALA A 78 6.24 -9.56 -7.61
CA ALA A 78 5.29 -9.99 -6.58
C ALA A 78 5.56 -9.26 -5.24
N ALA A 79 6.82 -9.27 -4.81
CA ALA A 79 7.27 -8.62 -3.59
C ALA A 79 6.99 -7.11 -3.59
N ARG A 80 7.20 -6.44 -4.73
CA ARG A 80 6.89 -5.02 -4.85
C ARG A 80 5.41 -4.73 -4.63
N ARG A 81 4.51 -5.52 -5.21
CA ARG A 81 3.06 -5.33 -5.01
C ARG A 81 2.65 -5.60 -3.57
N LEU A 82 3.24 -6.62 -2.94
CA LEU A 82 3.02 -6.93 -1.52
C LEU A 82 3.51 -5.81 -0.60
N GLU A 83 4.68 -5.24 -0.88
CA GLU A 83 5.25 -4.10 -0.16
C GLU A 83 4.42 -2.82 -0.36
N GLU A 84 3.99 -2.54 -1.60
CA GLU A 84 3.08 -1.43 -1.91
C GLU A 84 1.73 -1.55 -1.17
N GLY A 85 1.24 -2.77 -0.97
CA GLY A 85 0.08 -3.12 -0.15
C GLY A 85 0.38 -3.23 1.35
N LYS A 86 1.59 -2.89 1.80
CA LYS A 86 2.04 -2.93 3.21
C LYS A 86 1.86 -4.30 3.89
N LEU A 87 1.91 -5.38 3.11
CA LEU A 87 1.78 -6.75 3.64
C LEU A 87 3.13 -7.36 4.01
N ILE A 88 4.20 -6.84 3.45
CA ILE A 88 5.57 -7.27 3.74
C ILE A 88 6.50 -6.06 3.81
N SER A 89 7.63 -6.22 4.51
CA SER A 89 8.81 -5.37 4.42
C SER A 89 9.98 -6.13 3.78
N ARG A 90 10.94 -5.38 3.21
CA ARG A 90 12.06 -5.93 2.41
C ARG A 90 13.45 -5.47 2.85
N ASP A 91 13.60 -4.83 4.00
CA ASP A 91 14.82 -4.09 4.38
C ASP A 91 16.10 -4.94 4.40
N LYS A 92 16.03 -6.13 5.01
CA LYS A 92 17.16 -7.08 5.13
C LYS A 92 16.78 -8.50 4.66
N GLY A 93 15.54 -8.66 4.23
CA GLY A 93 14.89 -9.89 3.80
C GLY A 93 13.40 -9.65 3.78
N TYR A 94 12.62 -10.69 3.53
CA TYR A 94 11.16 -10.61 3.50
C TYR A 94 10.58 -10.89 4.88
N ALA A 95 9.85 -9.93 5.45
CA ALA A 95 9.08 -10.12 6.67
C ALA A 95 7.61 -9.77 6.44
N PRO A 96 6.65 -10.62 6.84
CA PRO A 96 5.24 -10.28 6.75
C PRO A 96 4.85 -9.25 7.82
N GLU A 97 4.08 -8.25 7.43
CA GLU A 97 3.52 -7.20 8.30
C GLU A 97 2.21 -7.71 8.95
N ILE A 98 2.35 -8.65 9.89
CA ILE A 98 1.22 -9.38 10.50
C ILE A 98 0.14 -8.44 11.06
N GLY A 99 0.55 -7.35 11.73
CA GLY A 99 -0.39 -6.38 12.29
C GLY A 99 -1.25 -5.72 11.22
N THR A 100 -0.64 -5.32 10.09
CA THR A 100 -1.34 -4.73 8.95
C THR A 100 -2.29 -5.74 8.31
N ILE A 101 -1.83 -6.97 8.10
CA ILE A 101 -2.65 -8.05 7.53
C ILE A 101 -3.89 -8.30 8.40
N LEU A 102 -3.71 -8.43 9.71
CA LEU A 102 -4.82 -8.64 10.66
C LEU A 102 -5.80 -7.47 10.66
N ALA A 103 -5.30 -6.22 10.64
CA ALA A 103 -6.15 -5.03 10.58
C ALA A 103 -7.00 -5.00 9.29
N MET A 104 -6.41 -5.36 8.15
CA MET A 104 -7.12 -5.46 6.87
C MET A 104 -8.21 -6.54 6.89
N LEU A 105 -7.91 -7.72 7.45
CA LEU A 105 -8.88 -8.80 7.59
C LEU A 105 -10.06 -8.41 8.49
N LEU A 106 -9.78 -7.82 9.66
CA LEU A 106 -10.81 -7.35 10.59
C LEU A 106 -11.72 -6.30 9.93
N ARG A 107 -11.14 -5.34 9.22
CA ARG A 107 -11.91 -4.33 8.49
C ARG A 107 -12.83 -4.95 7.44
N ARG A 108 -12.37 -6.02 6.76
CA ARG A 108 -13.20 -6.73 5.77
C ARG A 108 -14.35 -7.48 6.42
N LEU A 109 -14.11 -8.11 7.57
CA LEU A 109 -15.15 -8.81 8.33
C LEU A 109 -16.23 -7.83 8.81
N ILE A 110 -15.86 -6.68 9.36
CA ILE A 110 -16.80 -5.63 9.78
C ILE A 110 -17.63 -5.11 8.59
N ARG A 111 -16.99 -4.87 7.43
CA ARG A 111 -17.72 -4.47 6.21
C ARG A 111 -18.67 -5.56 5.71
N LEU A 112 -18.32 -6.83 5.91
CA LEU A 112 -19.16 -7.96 5.51
C LEU A 112 -20.37 -8.09 6.44
N GLU A 113 -20.17 -7.97 7.74
CA GLU A 113 -21.22 -7.93 8.77
C GLU A 113 -22.25 -6.84 8.45
N GLY A 114 -21.82 -5.58 8.26
CA GLY A 114 -22.74 -4.49 7.93
C GLY A 114 -23.51 -4.72 6.61
N ARG A 115 -22.89 -5.36 5.61
CA ARG A 115 -23.58 -5.73 4.36
C ARG A 115 -24.61 -6.84 4.56
N ILE A 116 -24.37 -7.78 5.48
CA ILE A 116 -25.33 -8.81 5.83
C ILE A 116 -26.54 -8.16 6.51
N ASP A 117 -26.32 -7.30 7.49
CA ASP A 117 -27.40 -6.57 8.19
C ASP A 117 -28.26 -5.75 7.21
N GLU A 118 -27.62 -5.05 6.27
CA GLU A 118 -28.33 -4.29 5.22
C GLU A 118 -29.19 -5.18 4.31
N LEU A 119 -28.74 -6.40 4.03
CA LEU A 119 -29.47 -7.35 3.20
C LEU A 119 -30.64 -7.96 3.98
N GLU A 120 -30.42 -8.33 5.25
CA GLU A 120 -31.46 -8.85 6.13
C GLU A 120 -32.57 -7.81 6.35
N ALA A 121 -32.21 -6.54 6.58
CA ALA A 121 -33.17 -5.44 6.75
C ALA A 121 -34.02 -5.14 5.50
N LYS A 122 -33.55 -5.52 4.30
CA LYS A 122 -34.30 -5.36 3.04
C LYS A 122 -35.21 -6.54 2.74
N MET A 123 -35.02 -7.67 3.42
CA MET A 123 -35.76 -8.91 3.20
C MET A 123 -36.93 -9.09 4.18
N GLY A 124 -36.93 -8.39 5.32
CA GLY A 124 -38.04 -8.31 6.28
C GLY A 124 -38.97 -7.13 6.00
#